data_AF-A0AA40T3R1-F1
#
_entry.id   AF-A0AA40T3R1-F1
#
_cell.length_a   1.000
_cell.length_b   1.000
_cell.length_c   1.000
_cell.angle_alpha   90.00
_cell.angle_beta   90.00
_cell.angle_gamma   90.00
#
_symmetry.space_group_name_H-M   'P 1'
#
loop_
_entity.id
_entity.type
_entity.pdbx_description
1 polymer ?
#
loop_
_entity_poly.entity_id
_entity_poly.type
_entity_poly.pdbx_seq_one_letter_code
_entity_poly.pdbx_strand_id
1 'polypeptide(L)'
;MKQDLTPTNSFQFIDEILAQQSVNLLSLNPQKTRITSFAELGYLTAQKSTNTQILTTFRDTLEDIVHAQLQSFPENIFWDFDFMVNSMLRQALVADEGAVIFLKCFGEKMVSLSEMFGIKTEIRFRYVHDFMYGFDWARWVQKEPQTRVHVEPFSLVFLDYLLAKGKELLQRINQGQVKCYKLCDTGYRNPFTFSREPEDEYRLLTYLAQEQLIPVATWNWNAHPVWNKPFQEMRQQLALKLNIQPQTH
;
A
#
# COMPACT_ATOMS: atom_id res chain seq x y z
N MET A 1 20.72 -29.91 25.78
CA MET A 1 19.48 -29.24 26.22
C MET A 1 18.99 -28.37 25.09
N LYS A 2 17.94 -28.80 24.39
CA LYS A 2 17.22 -27.95 23.44
C LYS A 2 16.43 -26.95 24.28
N GLN A 3 16.80 -25.68 24.23
CA GLN A 3 15.94 -24.63 24.75
C GLN A 3 14.77 -24.53 23.77
N ASP A 4 13.58 -24.83 24.26
CA ASP A 4 12.32 -24.59 23.59
C ASP A 4 12.19 -23.09 23.34
N LEU A 5 12.57 -22.66 22.15
CA LEU A 5 12.14 -21.39 21.58
C LEU A 5 10.67 -21.57 21.19
N THR A 6 9.76 -21.20 22.07
CA THR A 6 8.40 -20.82 21.68
C THR A 6 8.38 -19.32 21.41
N PRO A 7 8.66 -18.83 20.18
CA PRO A 7 8.04 -17.61 19.74
C PRO A 7 6.60 -18.00 19.41
N THR A 8 5.68 -17.90 20.37
CA THR A 8 4.27 -17.74 20.01
C THR A 8 4.25 -16.49 19.14
N ASN A 9 4.05 -16.67 17.84
CA ASN A 9 4.50 -15.76 16.79
C ASN A 9 3.86 -14.39 17.00
N SER A 10 4.60 -13.41 17.52
CA SER A 10 4.01 -12.13 18.00
C SER A 10 3.26 -11.35 16.91
N PHE A 11 3.53 -11.64 15.64
CA PHE A 11 2.87 -11.07 14.48
C PHE A 11 1.59 -11.80 14.06
N GLN A 12 1.35 -13.03 14.56
CA GLN A 12 0.13 -13.81 14.28
C GLN A 12 -1.14 -13.10 14.76
N PHE A 13 -1.03 -12.24 15.78
CA PHE A 13 -2.14 -11.42 16.24
C PHE A 13 -2.72 -10.54 15.10
N ILE A 14 -1.88 -10.08 14.17
CA ILE A 14 -2.33 -9.31 13.00
C ILE A 14 -3.13 -10.21 12.03
N ASP A 15 -2.72 -11.47 11.86
CA ASP A 15 -3.50 -12.45 11.09
C ASP A 15 -4.88 -12.71 11.73
N GLU A 16 -4.95 -12.74 13.05
CA GLU A 16 -6.20 -12.90 13.82
C GLU A 16 -7.13 -11.69 13.66
N ILE A 17 -6.59 -10.46 13.71
CA ILE A 17 -7.33 -9.23 13.41
C ILE A 17 -7.97 -9.33 12.02
N LEU A 18 -7.19 -9.73 11.03
CA LEU A 18 -7.66 -9.86 9.64
C LEU A 18 -8.75 -10.92 9.48
N ALA A 19 -8.60 -12.07 10.17
CA ALA A 19 -9.61 -13.13 10.16
C ALA A 19 -10.95 -12.68 10.75
N GLN A 20 -10.96 -11.78 11.75
CA GLN A 20 -12.18 -11.28 12.38
C GLN A 20 -12.96 -10.28 11.50
N GLN A 21 -12.28 -9.56 10.60
CA GLN A 21 -12.90 -8.51 9.78
C GLN A 21 -13.63 -9.05 8.54
N SER A 22 -13.70 -10.37 8.34
CA SER A 22 -14.36 -11.00 7.18
C SER A 22 -13.88 -10.48 5.81
N VAL A 23 -12.64 -9.97 5.75
CA VAL A 23 -12.00 -9.53 4.52
C VAL A 23 -11.43 -10.72 3.76
N ASN A 24 -11.55 -10.69 2.43
CA ASN A 24 -10.88 -11.67 1.58
C ASN A 24 -9.41 -11.29 1.47
N LEU A 25 -8.54 -12.09 2.09
CA LEU A 25 -7.09 -11.87 2.11
C LEU A 25 -6.43 -12.32 0.79
N LEU A 26 -6.87 -11.71 -0.31
CA LEU A 26 -6.35 -12.02 -1.63
C LEU A 26 -4.97 -11.40 -1.84
N SER A 27 -4.12 -12.15 -2.53
CA SER A 27 -2.85 -11.68 -3.03
C SER A 27 -2.97 -11.36 -4.50
N LEU A 28 -2.25 -10.32 -4.92
CA LEU A 28 -2.04 -10.00 -6.33
C LEU A 28 -0.89 -10.82 -6.95
N ASN A 29 -0.28 -11.73 -6.18
CA ASN A 29 0.74 -12.64 -6.68
C ASN A 29 0.17 -13.59 -7.74
N PRO A 30 0.71 -13.63 -8.97
CA PRO A 30 0.23 -14.54 -10.01
C PRO A 30 0.36 -16.03 -9.68
N GLN A 31 1.17 -16.39 -8.67
CA GLN A 31 1.46 -17.78 -8.29
C GLN A 31 0.67 -18.26 -7.06
N LYS A 32 0.01 -17.37 -6.31
CA LYS A 32 -0.78 -17.74 -5.14
C LYS A 32 -1.97 -16.81 -4.94
N THR A 33 -3.06 -17.34 -4.41
CA THR A 33 -4.31 -16.60 -4.23
C THR A 33 -4.38 -15.81 -2.93
N ARG A 34 -3.59 -16.17 -1.92
CA ARG A 34 -3.62 -15.57 -0.58
C ARG A 34 -2.32 -14.86 -0.25
N ILE A 35 -2.43 -13.82 0.57
CA ILE A 35 -1.28 -13.04 1.04
C ILE A 35 -0.31 -13.89 1.85
N THR A 36 0.93 -13.43 1.96
CA THR A 36 1.86 -13.94 2.98
C THR A 36 1.31 -13.58 4.35
N SER A 37 1.26 -14.53 5.28
CA SER A 37 0.77 -14.25 6.64
C SER A 37 1.72 -13.33 7.40
N PHE A 38 1.19 -12.55 8.33
CA PHE A 38 2.00 -11.68 9.18
C PHE A 38 2.90 -12.50 10.10
N ALA A 39 2.47 -13.70 10.52
CA ALA A 39 3.33 -14.67 11.19
C ALA A 39 4.59 -15.02 10.36
N GLU A 40 4.47 -15.19 9.04
CA GLU A 40 5.60 -15.47 8.15
C GLU A 40 6.46 -14.21 7.93
N LEU A 41 5.84 -13.04 7.75
CA LEU A 41 6.56 -11.76 7.64
C LEU A 41 7.35 -11.43 8.93
N GLY A 42 6.80 -11.77 10.10
CA GLY A 42 7.47 -11.65 11.39
C GLY A 42 8.70 -12.55 11.48
N TYR A 43 8.61 -13.78 10.97
CA TYR A 43 9.76 -14.69 10.88
C TYR A 43 10.87 -14.12 9.97
N LEU A 44 10.52 -13.62 8.78
CA LEU A 44 11.49 -12.99 7.87
C LEU A 44 12.15 -11.75 8.49
N THR A 45 11.39 -10.96 9.25
CA THR A 45 11.89 -9.79 9.97
C THR A 45 12.90 -10.19 11.06
N ALA A 46 12.57 -11.21 11.85
CA ALA A 46 13.43 -11.72 12.92
C ALA A 46 14.75 -12.35 12.41
N GLN A 47 14.80 -12.81 11.15
CA GLN A 47 16.05 -13.25 10.52
C GLN A 47 17.02 -12.11 10.23
N LYS A 48 16.55 -10.86 10.14
CA LYS A 48 17.36 -9.69 9.79
C LYS A 48 17.71 -8.81 10.99
N SER A 49 17.00 -8.94 12.10
CA SER A 49 17.26 -8.20 13.33
C SER A 49 16.94 -9.06 14.56
N THR A 50 17.85 -9.05 15.53
CA THR A 50 17.66 -9.69 16.84
C THR A 50 17.35 -8.68 17.94
N ASN A 51 17.29 -7.38 17.61
CA ASN A 51 17.03 -6.34 18.59
C ASN A 51 15.54 -6.35 18.96
N THR A 52 15.24 -6.77 20.19
CA THR A 52 13.88 -6.91 20.70
C THR A 52 13.08 -5.60 20.64
N GLN A 53 13.69 -4.46 20.96
CA GLN A 53 12.99 -3.18 20.93
C GLN A 53 12.59 -2.77 19.51
N ILE A 54 13.46 -3.03 18.52
CA ILE A 54 13.15 -2.81 17.11
C ILE A 54 12.01 -3.74 16.69
N LEU A 55 12.09 -5.03 17.00
CA LEU A 55 11.06 -6.01 16.62
C LEU A 55 9.69 -5.70 17.23
N THR A 56 9.63 -5.31 18.51
CA THR A 56 8.39 -4.89 19.17
C THR A 56 7.83 -3.63 18.52
N THR A 57 8.64 -2.58 18.36
CA THR A 57 8.19 -1.33 17.71
C THR A 57 7.70 -1.59 16.29
N PHE A 58 8.39 -2.47 15.55
CA PHE A 58 8.06 -2.83 14.19
C PHE A 58 6.71 -3.53 14.10
N ARG A 59 6.45 -4.48 14.99
CA ARG A 59 5.15 -5.16 15.09
C ARG A 59 4.04 -4.16 15.38
N ASP A 60 4.20 -3.32 16.40
CA ASP A 60 3.19 -2.35 16.82
C ASP A 60 2.90 -1.35 15.69
N THR A 61 3.95 -0.89 15.01
CA THR A 61 3.86 -0.05 13.81
C THR A 61 3.05 -0.72 12.70
N LEU A 62 3.29 -2.01 12.45
CA LEU A 62 2.60 -2.76 11.40
C LEU A 62 1.12 -3.01 11.74
N GLU A 63 0.84 -3.30 13.00
CA GLU A 63 -0.52 -3.44 13.54
C GLU A 63 -1.33 -2.14 13.34
N ASP A 64 -0.76 -0.98 13.71
CA ASP A 64 -1.39 0.33 13.52
C ASP A 64 -1.71 0.60 12.04
N ILE A 65 -0.78 0.27 11.14
CA ILE A 65 -0.98 0.44 9.69
C ILE A 65 -2.13 -0.45 9.18
N VAL A 66 -2.15 -1.72 9.58
CA VAL A 66 -3.17 -2.68 9.15
C VAL A 66 -4.55 -2.25 9.66
N HIS A 67 -4.66 -1.85 10.92
CA HIS A 67 -5.90 -1.30 11.45
C HIS A 67 -6.37 -0.07 10.69
N ALA A 68 -5.48 0.88 10.43
CA ALA A 68 -5.82 2.09 9.70
C ALA A 68 -6.31 1.78 8.27
N GLN A 69 -5.67 0.84 7.57
CA GLN A 69 -6.09 0.44 6.23
C GLN A 69 -7.43 -0.30 6.23
N LEU A 70 -7.67 -1.21 7.17
CA LEU A 70 -8.96 -1.91 7.31
C LEU A 70 -10.12 -0.93 7.53
N GLN A 71 -9.92 0.07 8.40
CA GLN A 71 -10.95 1.06 8.70
C GLN A 71 -11.15 2.09 7.58
N SER A 72 -10.12 2.35 6.78
CA SER A 72 -10.15 3.39 5.75
C SER A 72 -10.50 2.86 4.37
N PHE A 73 -10.30 1.57 4.12
CA PHE A 73 -10.56 0.90 2.84
C PHE A 73 -11.25 -0.46 3.07
N PRO A 74 -12.49 -0.47 3.59
CA PRO A 74 -13.19 -1.71 3.94
C PRO A 74 -13.47 -2.62 2.74
N GLU A 75 -13.45 -2.05 1.53
CA GLU A 75 -13.67 -2.79 0.27
C GLU A 75 -12.35 -3.13 -0.45
N ASN A 76 -11.20 -2.94 0.19
CA ASN A 76 -9.91 -3.28 -0.40
C ASN A 76 -9.81 -4.78 -0.72
N ILE A 77 -9.30 -5.09 -1.92
CA ILE A 77 -9.36 -6.45 -2.49
C ILE A 77 -8.08 -7.20 -2.20
N PHE A 78 -6.94 -6.57 -2.46
CA PHE A 78 -5.63 -7.20 -2.34
C PHE A 78 -4.82 -6.60 -1.21
N TRP A 79 -4.19 -7.46 -0.40
CA TRP A 79 -3.60 -7.10 0.90
C TRP A 79 -2.12 -7.49 1.00
N ASP A 80 -1.37 -7.30 -0.07
CA ASP A 80 0.05 -7.68 -0.12
C ASP A 80 0.96 -6.67 0.60
N PHE A 81 1.68 -7.14 1.63
CA PHE A 81 2.53 -6.31 2.49
C PHE A 81 4.03 -6.64 2.43
N ASP A 82 4.43 -7.74 1.80
CA ASP A 82 5.81 -8.27 1.86
C ASP A 82 6.88 -7.22 1.56
N PHE A 83 6.76 -6.50 0.44
CA PHE A 83 7.74 -5.48 0.08
C PHE A 83 7.67 -4.26 0.99
N MET A 84 6.48 -3.84 1.44
CA MET A 84 6.32 -2.70 2.34
C MET A 84 7.02 -2.99 3.67
N VAL A 85 6.78 -4.19 4.22
CA VAL A 85 7.42 -4.69 5.45
C VAL A 85 8.93 -4.75 5.29
N ASN A 86 9.44 -5.31 4.18
CA ASN A 86 10.88 -5.34 3.92
C ASN A 86 11.47 -3.93 3.74
N SER A 87 10.79 -3.01 3.06
CA SER A 87 11.23 -1.63 2.87
C SER A 87 11.30 -0.89 4.20
N MET A 88 10.26 -1.00 5.03
CA MET A 88 10.23 -0.45 6.39
C MET A 88 11.39 -1.00 7.23
N LEU A 89 11.65 -2.31 7.17
CA LEU A 89 12.73 -2.95 7.94
C LEU A 89 14.10 -2.48 7.48
N ARG A 90 14.36 -2.48 6.17
CA ARG A 90 15.64 -2.03 5.60
C ARG A 90 15.95 -0.60 5.98
N GLN A 91 14.98 0.31 5.85
CA GLN A 91 15.18 1.71 6.19
C GLN A 91 15.37 1.92 7.70
N ALA A 92 14.66 1.17 8.54
CA ALA A 92 14.89 1.18 9.99
C ALA A 92 16.30 0.72 10.35
N LEU A 93 16.80 -0.35 9.71
CA LEU A 93 18.16 -0.85 9.96
C LEU A 93 19.24 0.13 9.48
N VAL A 94 18.99 0.86 8.38
CA VAL A 94 19.89 1.94 7.92
C VAL A 94 19.91 3.12 8.89
N ALA A 95 18.80 3.40 9.57
CA ALA A 95 18.72 4.45 10.58
C ALA A 95 19.46 4.11 11.89
N ASP A 96 19.84 2.84 12.09
CA ASP A 96 20.62 2.33 13.23
C ASP A 96 20.07 2.78 14.60
N GLU A 97 20.77 3.63 15.35
CA GLU A 97 20.30 4.18 16.64
C GLU A 97 18.94 4.91 16.51
N GLY A 98 18.62 5.41 15.32
CA GLY A 98 17.35 6.05 14.99
C GLY A 98 16.22 5.10 14.58
N ALA A 99 16.44 3.77 14.56
CA ALA A 99 15.49 2.79 14.03
C ALA A 99 14.10 2.88 14.67
N VAL A 100 14.01 2.99 16.00
CA VAL A 100 12.73 3.07 16.73
C VAL A 100 11.98 4.36 16.38
N ILE A 101 12.69 5.48 16.26
CA ILE A 101 12.09 6.77 15.87
C ILE A 101 11.61 6.70 14.43
N PHE A 102 12.41 6.13 13.54
CA PHE A 102 12.04 5.89 12.15
C PHE A 102 10.74 5.08 12.04
N LEU A 103 10.64 3.96 12.75
CA LEU A 103 9.47 3.07 12.69
C LEU A 103 8.19 3.79 13.14
N LYS A 104 8.25 4.52 14.26
CA LYS A 104 7.11 5.33 14.74
C LYS A 104 6.70 6.38 13.70
N CYS A 105 7.67 7.12 13.16
CA CYS A 105 7.41 8.14 12.15
C CYS A 105 6.83 7.54 10.86
N PHE A 106 7.31 6.36 10.46
CA PHE A 106 6.77 5.62 9.32
C PHE A 106 5.32 5.23 9.56
N GLY A 107 5.02 4.62 10.71
CA GLY A 107 3.66 4.25 11.13
C GLY A 107 2.71 5.43 11.14
N GLU A 108 3.07 6.51 11.83
CA GLU A 108 2.27 7.74 11.92
C GLU A 108 1.91 8.29 10.53
N LYS A 109 2.88 8.30 9.58
CA LYS A 109 2.64 8.77 8.22
C LYS A 109 1.75 7.82 7.42
N MET A 110 1.98 6.51 7.52
CA MET A 110 1.17 5.49 6.83
C MET A 110 -0.28 5.47 7.32
N VAL A 111 -0.49 5.58 8.63
CA VAL A 111 -1.82 5.73 9.25
C VAL A 111 -2.48 7.01 8.76
N SER A 112 -1.78 8.15 8.86
CA SER A 112 -2.31 9.45 8.39
C SER A 112 -2.69 9.44 6.92
N LEU A 113 -1.91 8.77 6.06
CA LEU A 113 -2.22 8.60 4.64
C LEU A 113 -3.46 7.73 4.44
N SER A 114 -3.55 6.62 5.15
CA SER A 114 -4.68 5.69 5.05
C SER A 114 -5.99 6.40 5.41
N GLU A 115 -6.01 7.10 6.54
CA GLU A 115 -7.19 7.84 6.99
C GLU A 115 -7.53 9.00 6.06
N MET A 116 -6.52 9.74 5.59
CA MET A 116 -6.72 10.90 4.72
C MET A 116 -7.29 10.52 3.37
N PHE A 117 -6.82 9.44 2.76
CA PHE A 117 -7.20 9.07 1.39
C PHE A 117 -8.39 8.11 1.32
N GLY A 118 -8.68 7.37 2.39
CA GLY A 118 -9.80 6.44 2.44
C GLY A 118 -11.16 7.11 2.67
N ILE A 119 -12.11 6.30 3.13
CA ILE A 119 -13.54 6.66 3.19
C ILE A 119 -13.89 7.69 4.29
N LYS A 120 -12.96 7.99 5.20
CA LYS A 120 -13.19 8.86 6.36
C LYS A 120 -13.13 10.36 6.04
N THR A 121 -12.62 10.74 4.88
CA THR A 121 -12.53 12.15 4.46
C THR A 121 -13.32 12.39 3.18
N GLU A 122 -13.28 13.62 2.66
CA GLU A 122 -13.88 13.93 1.38
C GLU A 122 -13.15 13.30 0.19
N ILE A 123 -11.90 12.80 0.33
CA ILE A 123 -11.14 12.17 -0.77
C ILE A 123 -11.73 10.83 -1.21
N ARG A 124 -12.18 9.99 -0.27
CA ARG A 124 -12.97 8.75 -0.50
C ARG A 124 -12.45 7.83 -1.61
N PHE A 125 -11.16 7.50 -1.62
CA PHE A 125 -10.71 6.38 -2.44
C PHE A 125 -11.19 5.06 -1.85
N ARG A 126 -11.66 4.17 -2.72
CA ARG A 126 -12.21 2.86 -2.35
C ARG A 126 -11.13 1.85 -1.94
N TYR A 127 -9.95 1.95 -2.55
CA TYR A 127 -8.86 0.99 -2.39
C TYR A 127 -7.52 1.70 -2.12
N VAL A 128 -6.63 1.04 -1.38
CA VAL A 128 -5.26 1.52 -1.13
C VAL A 128 -4.28 1.13 -2.25
N HIS A 129 -4.76 0.38 -3.25
CA HIS A 129 -3.96 -0.26 -4.29
C HIS A 129 -3.01 0.70 -5.04
N ASP A 130 -3.45 1.90 -5.43
CA ASP A 130 -2.61 2.82 -6.20
C ASP A 130 -1.37 3.27 -5.39
N PHE A 131 -1.51 3.37 -4.07
CA PHE A 131 -0.42 3.65 -3.15
C PHE A 131 0.45 2.41 -2.90
N MET A 132 -0.16 1.30 -2.46
CA MET A 132 0.58 0.08 -2.10
C MET A 132 1.35 -0.50 -3.28
N TYR A 133 0.74 -0.60 -4.45
CA TYR A 133 1.38 -1.12 -5.66
C TYR A 133 2.29 -0.11 -6.36
N GLY A 134 2.53 1.05 -5.75
CA GLY A 134 3.54 2.01 -6.15
C GLY A 134 3.22 2.80 -7.41
N PHE A 135 1.95 2.87 -7.85
CA PHE A 135 1.56 3.73 -8.97
C PHE A 135 1.77 5.20 -8.65
N ASP A 136 1.44 5.61 -7.43
CA ASP A 136 1.71 6.98 -6.97
C ASP A 136 3.19 7.31 -6.91
N TRP A 137 4.00 6.36 -6.43
CA TRP A 137 5.46 6.50 -6.35
C TRP A 137 6.08 6.61 -7.74
N ALA A 138 5.75 5.68 -8.64
CA ALA A 138 6.28 5.69 -10.01
C ALA A 138 5.95 7.00 -10.72
N ARG A 139 4.69 7.46 -10.64
CA ARG A 139 4.25 8.73 -11.22
C ARG A 139 4.97 9.93 -10.60
N TRP A 140 5.26 9.91 -9.30
CA TRP A 140 5.99 10.97 -8.62
C TRP A 140 7.45 11.04 -9.06
N VAL A 141 8.12 9.89 -9.16
CA VAL A 141 9.50 9.79 -9.67
C VAL A 141 9.58 10.26 -11.12
N GLN A 142 8.64 9.82 -11.98
CA GLN A 142 8.60 10.21 -13.40
C GLN A 142 8.53 11.71 -13.65
N LYS A 143 7.90 12.48 -12.74
CA LYS A 143 7.79 13.93 -12.89
C LYS A 143 9.14 14.65 -12.76
N GLU A 144 10.03 14.15 -11.91
CA GLU A 144 11.38 14.71 -11.72
C GLU A 144 12.41 13.57 -11.51
N PRO A 145 12.75 12.80 -12.56
CA PRO A 145 13.57 11.60 -12.40
C PRO A 145 14.97 11.92 -11.86
N GLN A 146 15.53 13.07 -12.26
CA GLN A 146 16.89 13.49 -11.90
C GLN A 146 17.10 13.61 -10.39
N THR A 147 16.07 13.97 -9.62
CA THR A 147 16.16 14.13 -8.16
C THR A 147 15.52 12.98 -7.39
N ARG A 148 14.60 12.23 -8.01
CA ARG A 148 13.75 11.24 -7.31
C ARG A 148 14.08 9.79 -7.60
N VAL A 149 14.91 9.48 -8.61
CA VAL A 149 15.26 8.10 -9.00
C VAL A 149 15.86 7.27 -7.86
N HIS A 150 16.54 7.92 -6.92
CA HIS A 150 17.16 7.27 -5.77
C HIS A 150 16.22 7.09 -4.57
N VAL A 151 15.00 7.64 -4.65
CA VAL A 151 14.04 7.57 -3.55
C VAL A 151 13.22 6.29 -3.70
N GLU A 152 13.39 5.36 -2.76
CA GLU A 152 12.65 4.10 -2.76
C GLU A 152 11.16 4.27 -2.40
N PRO A 153 10.28 3.33 -2.80
CA PRO A 153 8.89 3.33 -2.37
C PRO A 153 8.79 3.28 -0.85
N PHE A 154 7.75 3.91 -0.30
CA PHE A 154 7.47 4.03 1.13
C PHE A 154 8.51 4.80 1.96
N SER A 155 9.54 5.39 1.36
CA SER A 155 10.46 6.25 2.10
C SER A 155 9.75 7.44 2.75
N LEU A 156 10.23 7.90 3.91
CA LEU A 156 9.63 9.04 4.62
C LEU A 156 9.50 10.29 3.74
N VAL A 157 10.49 10.54 2.86
CA VAL A 157 10.46 11.64 1.88
C VAL A 157 9.25 11.53 0.94
N PHE A 158 8.97 10.33 0.44
CA PHE A 158 7.82 10.09 -0.42
C PHE A 158 6.49 10.17 0.36
N LEU A 159 6.45 9.64 1.58
CA LEU A 159 5.26 9.72 2.44
C LEU A 159 4.92 11.19 2.79
N ASP A 160 5.92 12.01 3.09
CA ASP A 160 5.76 13.45 3.34
C ASP A 160 5.20 14.19 2.12
N TYR A 161 5.71 13.87 0.93
CA TYR A 161 5.18 14.39 -0.32
C TYR A 161 3.69 14.03 -0.49
N LEU A 162 3.30 12.77 -0.26
CA LEU A 162 1.91 12.35 -0.39
C LEU A 162 1.00 13.02 0.65
N LEU A 163 1.46 13.18 1.89
CA LEU A 163 0.70 13.87 2.93
C LEU A 163 0.47 15.34 2.57
N ALA A 164 1.50 16.03 2.07
CA ALA A 164 1.36 17.40 1.59
C ALA A 164 0.36 17.48 0.43
N LYS A 165 0.44 16.54 -0.53
CA LYS A 165 -0.51 16.46 -1.65
C LYS A 165 -1.94 16.17 -1.23
N GLY A 166 -2.15 15.29 -0.26
CA GLY A 166 -3.47 14.99 0.27
C GLY A 166 -4.09 16.21 0.97
N LYS A 167 -3.30 16.96 1.75
CA LYS A 167 -3.74 18.21 2.38
C LYS A 167 -4.11 19.27 1.35
N GLU A 168 -3.27 19.47 0.32
CA GLU A 168 -3.59 20.38 -0.80
C GLU A 168 -4.90 19.99 -1.48
N LEU A 169 -5.12 18.70 -1.71
CA LEU A 169 -6.32 18.20 -2.34
C LEU A 169 -7.57 18.46 -1.48
N LEU A 170 -7.52 18.14 -0.19
CA LEU A 170 -8.61 18.41 0.75
C LEU A 170 -8.96 19.91 0.79
N GLN A 171 -7.96 20.78 0.84
CA GLN A 171 -8.18 22.23 0.80
C GLN A 171 -8.92 22.65 -0.47
N ARG A 172 -8.49 22.14 -1.63
CA ARG A 172 -9.14 22.48 -2.91
C ARG A 172 -10.56 21.92 -3.02
N ILE A 173 -10.82 20.72 -2.48
CA ILE A 173 -12.16 20.13 -2.42
C ILE A 173 -13.07 21.03 -1.56
N ASN A 174 -12.62 21.40 -0.36
CA ASN A 174 -13.38 22.24 0.56
C ASN A 174 -13.67 23.64 0.01
N GLN A 175 -12.80 24.17 -0.85
CA GLN A 175 -12.98 25.46 -1.52
C GLN A 175 -13.81 25.37 -2.81
N GLY A 176 -14.28 24.18 -3.21
CA GLY A 176 -15.01 23.96 -4.46
C GLY A 176 -14.16 24.20 -5.72
N GLN A 177 -12.83 24.23 -5.59
CA GLN A 177 -11.91 24.64 -6.66
C GLN A 177 -11.52 23.49 -7.59
N VAL A 178 -11.88 22.25 -7.27
CA VAL A 178 -11.52 21.09 -8.08
C VAL A 178 -12.65 20.79 -9.07
N LYS A 179 -12.57 21.40 -10.26
CA LYS A 179 -13.54 21.18 -11.35
C LYS A 179 -13.68 19.71 -11.79
N CYS A 180 -12.63 18.90 -11.59
CA CYS A 180 -12.58 17.48 -11.94
C CYS A 180 -12.78 16.54 -10.72
N TYR A 181 -13.16 17.07 -9.56
CA TYR A 181 -13.47 16.24 -8.41
C TYR A 181 -14.90 15.75 -8.50
N LYS A 182 -15.07 14.49 -8.90
CA LYS A 182 -16.36 13.84 -8.97
C LYS A 182 -16.30 12.52 -8.23
N LEU A 183 -17.25 12.34 -7.33
CA LEU A 183 -17.58 11.02 -6.81
C LEU A 183 -18.38 10.29 -7.90
N CYS A 184 -18.22 8.98 -7.96
CA CYS A 184 -19.09 8.13 -8.78
C CYS A 184 -20.46 8.00 -8.11
N ASP A 185 -21.41 7.38 -8.81
CA ASP A 185 -22.72 6.99 -8.25
C ASP A 185 -22.60 6.18 -6.95
N THR A 186 -21.53 5.41 -6.79
CA THR A 186 -21.23 4.63 -5.57
C THR A 186 -20.64 5.46 -4.41
N GLY A 187 -20.47 6.78 -4.56
CA GLY A 187 -19.94 7.67 -3.53
C GLY A 187 -18.42 7.65 -3.37
N TYR A 188 -17.71 6.82 -4.16
CA TYR A 188 -16.26 6.75 -4.18
C TYR A 188 -15.64 7.65 -5.24
N ARG A 189 -14.43 8.14 -4.96
CA ARG A 189 -13.64 8.85 -5.96
C ARG A 189 -12.96 7.86 -6.90
N ASN A 190 -13.11 8.09 -8.20
CA ASN A 190 -12.34 7.42 -9.24
C ASN A 190 -11.84 8.46 -10.26
N PRO A 191 -10.51 8.65 -10.38
CA PRO A 191 -9.89 9.64 -11.28
C PRO A 191 -9.61 9.07 -12.67
N PHE A 192 -9.93 7.80 -12.93
CA PHE A 192 -9.74 7.16 -14.23
C PHE A 192 -10.97 7.39 -15.11
N THR A 193 -10.92 6.93 -16.36
CA THR A 193 -12.06 7.03 -17.30
C THR A 193 -12.83 5.71 -17.42
N PHE A 194 -12.43 4.70 -16.64
CA PHE A 194 -12.97 3.35 -16.66
C PHE A 194 -13.41 2.95 -15.24
N SER A 195 -14.32 1.99 -15.16
CA SER A 195 -14.87 1.44 -13.92
C SER A 195 -13.79 0.91 -12.99
N ARG A 196 -13.96 1.15 -11.69
CA ARG A 196 -13.17 0.57 -10.60
C ARG A 196 -14.08 -0.21 -9.64
N GLU A 197 -15.22 -0.71 -10.14
CA GLU A 197 -16.05 -1.64 -9.37
C GLU A 197 -15.26 -2.92 -9.06
N PRO A 198 -15.60 -3.67 -7.98
CA PRO A 198 -14.69 -4.66 -7.42
C PRO A 198 -14.24 -5.74 -8.40
N GLU A 199 -15.16 -6.22 -9.25
CA GLU A 199 -14.86 -7.21 -10.28
C GLU A 199 -13.92 -6.66 -11.37
N ASP A 200 -14.15 -5.42 -11.81
CA ASP A 200 -13.31 -4.77 -12.82
C ASP A 200 -11.92 -4.45 -12.27
N GLU A 201 -11.83 -4.00 -11.01
CA GLU A 201 -10.58 -3.76 -10.31
C GLU A 201 -9.78 -5.05 -10.13
N TYR A 202 -10.44 -6.11 -9.67
CA TYR A 202 -9.85 -7.44 -9.52
C TYR A 202 -9.27 -7.93 -10.84
N ARG A 203 -10.06 -7.90 -11.92
CA ARG A 203 -9.64 -8.31 -13.26
C ARG A 203 -8.48 -7.46 -13.76
N LEU A 204 -8.58 -6.13 -13.68
CA LEU A 204 -7.55 -5.22 -14.17
C LEU A 204 -6.21 -5.46 -13.47
N LEU A 205 -6.19 -5.45 -12.13
CA LEU A 205 -4.96 -5.62 -11.37
C LEU A 205 -4.35 -7.00 -11.60
N THR A 206 -5.16 -8.06 -11.64
CA THR A 206 -4.66 -9.42 -11.88
C THR A 206 -3.93 -9.51 -13.21
N TYR A 207 -4.50 -8.95 -14.28
CA TYR A 207 -3.83 -8.91 -15.59
C TYR A 207 -2.57 -8.04 -15.58
N LEU A 208 -2.58 -6.88 -14.91
CA LEU A 208 -1.37 -6.05 -14.76
C LEU A 208 -0.24 -6.82 -14.05
N ALA A 209 -0.57 -7.59 -13.02
CA ALA A 209 0.41 -8.39 -12.29
C ALA A 209 0.98 -9.52 -13.15
N GLN A 210 0.15 -10.21 -13.93
CA GLN A 210 0.58 -11.23 -14.89
C GLN A 210 1.53 -10.66 -15.96
N GLU A 211 1.24 -9.46 -16.46
CA GLU A 211 2.06 -8.77 -17.46
C GLU A 211 3.26 -8.00 -16.87
N GLN A 212 3.52 -8.12 -15.56
CA GLN A 212 4.60 -7.40 -14.85
C GLN A 212 4.54 -5.87 -15.03
N LEU A 213 3.31 -5.35 -15.02
CA LEU A 213 2.95 -3.94 -15.16
C LEU A 213 2.52 -3.31 -13.83
N ILE A 214 2.88 -3.96 -12.72
CA ILE A 214 2.76 -3.40 -11.37
C ILE A 214 4.10 -2.75 -10.98
N PRO A 215 4.15 -1.44 -10.63
CA PRO A 215 5.39 -0.75 -10.29
C PRO A 215 6.14 -1.40 -9.13
N VAL A 216 5.41 -1.80 -8.09
CA VAL A 216 5.97 -2.46 -6.90
C VAL A 216 5.17 -3.74 -6.66
N ALA A 217 5.78 -4.88 -6.96
CA ALA A 217 5.21 -6.19 -6.68
C ALA A 217 5.21 -6.45 -5.17
N THR A 218 4.26 -5.87 -4.43
CA THR A 218 4.30 -5.88 -2.96
C THR A 218 4.13 -7.24 -2.32
N TRP A 219 3.72 -8.25 -3.08
CA TRP A 219 3.66 -9.66 -2.68
C TRP A 219 5.02 -10.37 -2.71
N ASN A 220 6.09 -9.68 -3.11
CA ASN A 220 7.44 -10.22 -3.16
C ASN A 220 8.36 -9.42 -2.24
N TRP A 221 8.86 -10.08 -1.20
CA TRP A 221 9.81 -9.53 -0.24
C TRP A 221 11.02 -8.85 -0.91
N ASN A 222 11.56 -9.45 -1.97
CA ASN A 222 12.73 -8.98 -2.71
C ASN A 222 12.34 -8.33 -4.06
N ALA A 223 11.16 -7.71 -4.14
CA ALA A 223 10.75 -7.02 -5.37
C ALA A 223 11.75 -5.92 -5.74
N HIS A 224 11.85 -5.64 -7.04
CA HIS A 224 12.64 -4.54 -7.59
C HIS A 224 11.67 -3.52 -8.18
N PRO A 225 11.38 -2.42 -7.45
CA PRO A 225 10.49 -1.37 -7.93
C PRO A 225 10.90 -0.80 -9.28
N VAL A 226 9.94 -0.61 -10.17
CA VAL A 226 10.14 -0.01 -11.49
C VAL A 226 9.28 1.23 -11.61
N TRP A 227 9.88 2.37 -11.93
CA TRP A 227 9.16 3.64 -12.12
C TRP A 227 9.08 4.09 -13.58
N ASN A 228 9.97 3.61 -14.45
CA ASN A 228 10.20 4.16 -15.80
C ASN A 228 9.33 3.53 -16.90
N LYS A 229 8.17 2.95 -16.56
CA LYS A 229 7.19 2.45 -17.52
C LYS A 229 5.95 3.36 -17.58
N PRO A 230 5.24 3.44 -18.73
CA PRO A 230 4.03 4.24 -18.89
C PRO A 230 2.80 3.59 -18.21
N PHE A 231 2.84 3.44 -16.88
CA PHE A 231 1.84 2.66 -16.13
C PHE A 231 0.42 3.20 -16.29
N GLN A 232 0.24 4.51 -16.42
CA GLN A 232 -1.07 5.10 -16.58
C GLN A 232 -1.69 4.76 -17.95
N GLU A 233 -0.92 4.90 -19.02
CA GLU A 233 -1.35 4.53 -20.37
C GLU A 233 -1.61 3.04 -20.48
N MET A 234 -0.73 2.20 -19.93
CA MET A 234 -0.88 0.75 -19.94
C MET A 234 -2.14 0.28 -19.21
N ARG A 235 -2.50 0.91 -18.08
CA ARG A 235 -3.75 0.63 -17.37
C ARG A 235 -4.98 0.96 -18.21
N GLN A 236 -4.97 2.10 -18.90
CA GLN A 236 -6.08 2.49 -19.79
C GLN A 236 -6.21 1.54 -20.97
N GLN A 237 -5.09 1.20 -21.63
CA GLN A 237 -5.07 0.26 -22.75
C GLN A 237 -5.57 -1.12 -22.33
N LEU A 238 -5.16 -1.59 -21.15
CA LEU A 238 -5.59 -2.88 -20.64
C LEU A 238 -7.07 -2.87 -20.22
N ALA A 239 -7.55 -1.80 -19.61
CA ALA A 239 -8.98 -1.65 -19.30
C ALA A 239 -9.84 -1.76 -20.56
N LEU A 240 -9.43 -1.14 -21.67
CA LEU A 240 -10.07 -1.28 -22.98
C LEU A 240 -10.01 -2.72 -23.49
N LYS A 241 -8.83 -3.36 -23.44
CA LYS A 241 -8.64 -4.76 -23.86
C LYS A 241 -9.52 -5.74 -23.08
N LEU A 242 -9.77 -5.47 -21.81
CA LEU A 242 -10.60 -6.28 -20.91
C LEU A 242 -12.10 -5.95 -21.00
N ASN A 243 -12.50 -5.01 -21.88
CA ASN A 243 -13.88 -4.51 -21.99
C ASN A 243 -14.43 -4.00 -20.65
N ILE A 244 -13.58 -3.37 -19.82
CA ILE A 244 -14.01 -2.69 -18.60
C ILE A 244 -14.82 -1.46 -19.01
N GLN A 245 -16.01 -1.32 -18.43
CA GLN A 245 -16.93 -0.26 -18.82
C GLN A 245 -16.36 1.13 -18.52
N PRO A 246 -16.74 2.16 -19.30
CA PRO A 246 -16.46 3.55 -18.94
C PRO A 246 -17.04 3.88 -17.57
N GLN A 247 -16.37 4.78 -16.86
CA GLN A 247 -16.89 5.28 -15.59
C GLN A 247 -18.15 6.12 -15.81
N THR A 248 -19.20 5.86 -15.03
CA THR A 248 -20.39 6.73 -14.93
C THR A 248 -20.18 7.80 -13.85
N HIS A 249 -20.66 9.01 -14.10
CA HIS A 249 -20.53 10.19 -13.24
C HIS A 249 -21.89 10.84 -13.01
#